data_AF-A0A9E0PL97-F1
#
_entry.id   AF-A0A9E0PL97-F1
#
_cell.length_a   1.000
_cell.length_b   1.000
_cell.length_c   1.000
_cell.angle_alpha   90.00
_cell.angle_beta   90.00
_cell.angle_gamma   90.00
#
_symmetry.space_group_name_H-M   'P 1'
#
loop_
_entity.id
_entity.type
_entity.pdbx_description
1 polymer ?
#
loop_
_entity_poly.entity_id
_entity_poly.type
_entity_poly.pdbx_seq_one_letter_code
_entity_poly.pdbx_strand_id
1 'polypeptide(L)'
;MTSEILIPGWQFYGLSQEHYAAAIDKEVLYKGTQSARLESVSETAPGSAGIHQMIDAANYQNLRIRFTAFIKARDVEERCGLHLSVSTRSYPTERDDMSNRPLKGTTDWQQFSVVVNVSKDSRRINYGVILAGPGTVWIDAAALEVVGDDVASTNISQTKFASRDSGGDNSKANEVLQTLPKSPMNMDFERT
;
A
#
# COMPACT_ATOMS: atom_id res chain seq x y z
N MET A 1 -7.84 -8.22 13.62
CA MET A 1 -8.09 -8.18 12.17
C MET A 1 -7.25 -9.27 11.54
N THR A 2 -7.88 -10.17 10.81
CA THR A 2 -7.21 -11.28 10.15
C THR A 2 -6.92 -10.84 8.73
N SER A 3 -5.65 -10.77 8.32
CA SER A 3 -5.31 -10.53 6.92
C SER A 3 -5.32 -11.86 6.17
N GLU A 4 -5.93 -11.88 4.99
CA GLU A 4 -5.95 -13.04 4.11
C GLU A 4 -4.81 -12.91 3.09
N ILE A 5 -4.02 -13.98 2.91
CA ILE A 5 -2.94 -14.00 1.93
C ILE A 5 -3.55 -14.29 0.56
N LEU A 6 -3.32 -13.40 -0.40
CA LEU A 6 -3.79 -13.58 -1.79
C LEU A 6 -2.81 -14.48 -2.56
N ILE A 7 -1.54 -14.09 -2.51
CA ILE A 7 -0.37 -14.77 -3.07
C ILE A 7 0.83 -14.44 -2.18
N PRO A 8 1.96 -15.19 -2.24
CA PRO A 8 3.13 -14.91 -1.42
C PRO A 8 3.52 -13.42 -1.45
N GLY A 9 3.51 -12.79 -0.27
CA GLY A 9 3.85 -11.38 -0.05
C GLY A 9 2.69 -10.40 -0.03
N TRP A 10 1.58 -10.70 -0.72
CA TRP A 10 0.43 -9.81 -0.83
C TRP A 10 -0.73 -10.24 0.05
N GLN A 11 -1.23 -9.29 0.82
CA GLN A 11 -2.26 -9.50 1.83
C GLN A 11 -3.44 -8.55 1.63
N PHE A 12 -4.64 -9.06 1.86
CA PHE A 12 -5.85 -8.27 1.98
C PHE A 12 -6.00 -7.73 3.40
N TYR A 13 -6.32 -6.44 3.53
CA TYR A 13 -6.52 -5.77 4.82
C TYR A 13 -7.67 -4.75 4.77
N GLY A 14 -8.25 -4.42 5.91
CA GLY A 14 -9.27 -3.37 6.03
C GLY A 14 -9.97 -3.42 7.38
N LEU A 15 -10.54 -2.30 7.81
CA LEU A 15 -11.39 -2.25 9.02
C LEU A 15 -12.85 -2.62 8.71
N SER A 16 -13.20 -2.69 7.42
CA SER A 16 -14.53 -2.96 6.88
C SER A 16 -14.47 -4.12 5.89
N GLN A 17 -13.62 -5.12 6.15
CA GLN A 17 -13.34 -6.22 5.21
C GLN A 17 -14.60 -6.97 4.77
N GLU A 18 -15.63 -7.05 5.62
CA GLU A 18 -16.93 -7.65 5.30
C GLU A 18 -17.65 -6.99 4.12
N HIS A 19 -17.24 -5.79 3.72
CA HIS A 19 -17.79 -5.03 2.59
C HIS A 19 -16.91 -5.07 1.34
N TYR A 20 -15.77 -5.76 1.38
CA TYR A 20 -14.83 -5.84 0.27
C TYR A 20 -14.32 -7.26 0.07
N ALA A 21 -13.94 -7.59 -1.16
CA ALA A 21 -13.26 -8.84 -1.48
C ALA A 21 -11.99 -8.55 -2.27
N ALA A 22 -10.98 -9.37 -2.04
CA ALA A 22 -9.74 -9.34 -2.80
C ALA A 22 -9.45 -10.72 -3.39
N ALA A 23 -8.98 -10.75 -4.64
CA ALA A 23 -8.72 -11.98 -5.36
C ALA A 23 -7.62 -11.77 -6.42
N ILE A 24 -7.07 -12.88 -6.92
CA ILE A 24 -6.28 -12.88 -8.15
C ILE A 24 -7.22 -13.00 -9.35
N ASP A 25 -7.02 -12.13 -10.33
CA ASP A 25 -7.80 -12.06 -11.56
C ASP A 25 -6.94 -12.48 -12.76
N LYS A 26 -7.41 -13.46 -13.52
CA LYS A 26 -6.70 -14.01 -14.70
C LYS A 26 -7.29 -13.52 -16.03
N GLU A 27 -8.34 -12.71 -15.98
CA GLU A 27 -9.03 -12.18 -17.15
C GLU A 27 -8.72 -10.70 -17.35
N VAL A 28 -8.69 -9.93 -16.26
CA VAL A 28 -8.34 -8.51 -16.28
C VAL A 28 -6.92 -8.34 -15.76
N LEU A 29 -5.97 -8.15 -16.66
CA LEU A 29 -4.55 -7.96 -16.35
C LEU A 29 -3.94 -6.87 -17.23
N TYR A 30 -2.84 -6.28 -16.76
CA TYR A 30 -2.05 -5.33 -17.55
C TYR A 30 -0.93 -6.06 -18.28
N LYS A 31 -0.22 -6.94 -17.57
CA LYS A 31 0.92 -7.68 -18.10
C LYS A 31 0.98 -9.07 -17.46
N GLY A 32 1.50 -10.04 -18.20
CA GLY A 32 1.70 -11.39 -17.65
C GLY A 32 0.46 -12.26 -17.75
N THR A 33 0.13 -12.98 -16.69
CA THR A 33 -0.97 -13.95 -16.65
C THR A 33 -2.02 -13.64 -15.60
N GLN A 34 -1.76 -12.72 -14.68
CA GLN A 34 -2.73 -12.35 -13.64
C GLN A 34 -2.46 -10.98 -13.02
N SER A 35 -3.50 -10.39 -12.43
CA SER A 35 -3.41 -9.20 -11.59
C SER A 35 -4.07 -9.43 -10.23
N ALA A 36 -3.91 -8.49 -9.30
CA ALA A 36 -4.70 -8.49 -8.07
C ALA A 36 -5.90 -7.54 -8.20
N ARG A 37 -7.07 -8.02 -7.79
CA ARG A 37 -8.35 -7.30 -7.81
C ARG A 37 -8.85 -7.05 -6.40
N LEU A 38 -9.34 -5.85 -6.15
CA LEU A 38 -10.06 -5.44 -4.95
C LEU A 38 -11.40 -4.83 -5.35
N GLU A 39 -12.49 -5.31 -4.77
CA GLU A 39 -13.84 -4.84 -5.10
C GLU A 39 -14.71 -4.69 -3.86
N SER A 40 -15.67 -3.77 -3.91
CA SER A 40 -16.77 -3.73 -2.95
C SER A 40 -17.75 -4.88 -3.22
N VAL A 41 -18.24 -5.53 -2.16
CA VAL A 41 -19.26 -6.61 -2.25
C VAL A 41 -20.58 -6.25 -1.60
N SER A 42 -20.71 -5.03 -1.06
CA SER A 42 -21.98 -4.47 -0.58
C SER A 42 -22.33 -3.19 -1.32
N GLU A 43 -23.62 -2.87 -1.40
CA GLU A 43 -24.14 -1.70 -2.14
C GLU A 43 -23.58 -0.38 -1.62
N THR A 44 -23.44 -0.22 -0.31
CA THR A 44 -22.95 1.03 0.30
C THR A 44 -21.46 1.03 0.61
N ALA A 45 -20.83 -0.15 0.62
CA ALA A 45 -19.39 -0.35 0.82
C ALA A 45 -18.73 0.59 1.86
N PRO A 46 -19.25 0.70 3.10
CA PRO A 46 -18.77 1.70 4.03
C PRO A 46 -17.30 1.46 4.39
N GLY A 47 -16.55 2.54 4.55
CA GLY A 47 -15.14 2.48 4.93
C GLY A 47 -14.21 2.22 3.75
N SER A 48 -13.16 1.43 3.98
CA SER A 48 -12.17 1.12 2.95
C SER A 48 -11.43 -0.19 3.25
N ALA A 49 -10.91 -0.80 2.20
CA ALA A 49 -10.01 -1.94 2.28
C ALA A 49 -8.85 -1.77 1.29
N GLY A 50 -7.85 -2.65 1.38
CA GLY A 50 -6.69 -2.59 0.51
C GLY A 50 -5.98 -3.93 0.35
N ILE A 51 -5.11 -3.97 -0.65
CA ILE A 51 -4.18 -5.07 -0.91
C ILE A 51 -2.78 -4.49 -0.74
N HIS A 52 -1.94 -5.09 0.11
CA HIS A 52 -0.61 -4.55 0.41
C HIS A 52 0.47 -5.61 0.58
N GLN A 53 1.71 -5.14 0.57
CA GLN A 53 2.81 -5.81 1.28
C GLN A 53 3.28 -4.96 2.46
N MET A 54 3.91 -5.63 3.42
CA MET A 54 4.67 -5.00 4.48
C MET A 54 6.07 -5.60 4.52
N ILE A 55 7.09 -4.74 4.51
CA ILE A 55 8.49 -5.14 4.59
C ILE A 55 9.22 -4.36 5.69
N ASP A 56 10.32 -4.93 6.18
CA ASP A 56 11.24 -4.24 7.07
C ASP A 56 11.93 -3.08 6.34
N ALA A 57 11.97 -1.92 6.99
CA ALA A 57 12.53 -0.70 6.41
C ALA A 57 14.07 -0.61 6.50
N ALA A 58 14.76 -1.54 7.17
CA ALA A 58 16.19 -1.45 7.49
C ALA A 58 17.07 -1.18 6.27
N ASN A 59 16.79 -1.84 5.14
CA ASN A 59 17.55 -1.68 3.89
C ASN A 59 17.24 -0.36 3.15
N TYR A 60 16.26 0.40 3.62
CA TYR A 60 15.77 1.62 2.98
C TYR A 60 15.97 2.86 3.85
N GLN A 61 16.48 2.73 5.08
CA GLN A 61 16.67 3.84 6.00
C GLN A 61 17.59 4.93 5.41
N ASN A 62 17.18 6.19 5.57
CA ASN A 62 17.81 7.39 5.00
C ASN A 62 17.78 7.47 3.47
N LEU A 63 16.96 6.65 2.81
CA LEU A 63 16.75 6.70 1.36
C LEU A 63 15.39 7.31 1.03
N ARG A 64 15.25 7.74 -0.23
CA ARG A 64 13.95 8.02 -0.83
C ARG A 64 13.50 6.82 -1.63
N ILE A 65 12.24 6.45 -1.47
CA ILE A 65 11.64 5.33 -2.18
C ILE A 65 10.46 5.79 -3.02
N ARG A 66 10.30 5.15 -4.18
CA ARG A 66 9.15 5.27 -5.05
C ARG A 66 8.46 3.93 -5.16
N PHE A 67 7.16 3.94 -4.90
CA PHE A 67 6.28 2.83 -5.24
C PHE A 67 5.51 3.19 -6.52
N THR A 68 5.57 2.32 -7.52
CA THR A 68 4.80 2.45 -8.77
C THR A 68 3.97 1.21 -9.02
N ALA A 69 2.82 1.35 -9.67
CA ALA A 69 2.09 0.24 -10.25
C ALA A 69 1.16 0.74 -11.36
N PHE A 70 0.69 -0.17 -12.19
CA PHE A 70 -0.44 0.09 -13.07
C PHE A 70 -1.74 -0.16 -12.31
N ILE A 71 -2.68 0.77 -12.42
CA ILE A 71 -4.01 0.67 -11.83
C ILE A 71 -5.06 0.77 -12.93
N LYS A 72 -6.06 -0.12 -12.88
CA LYS A 72 -7.34 0.00 -13.59
C LYS A 72 -8.46 0.18 -12.56
N ALA A 73 -9.45 0.99 -12.88
CA ALA A 73 -10.59 1.23 -11.99
C ALA A 73 -11.91 1.07 -12.76
N ARG A 74 -12.94 0.58 -12.08
CA ARG A 74 -14.30 0.51 -12.60
C ARG A 74 -15.29 0.97 -11.53
N ASP A 75 -16.14 1.90 -11.91
CA ASP A 75 -17.28 2.40 -11.14
C ASP A 75 -16.91 2.80 -9.70
N VAL A 76 -15.73 3.40 -9.52
CA VAL A 76 -15.26 3.85 -8.21
C VAL A 76 -15.97 5.14 -7.80
N GLU A 77 -16.86 5.07 -6.82
CA GLU A 77 -17.68 6.23 -6.44
C GLU A 77 -16.94 7.21 -5.51
N GLU A 78 -16.22 6.71 -4.51
CA GLU A 78 -15.53 7.58 -3.54
C GLU A 78 -14.07 7.82 -3.89
N ARG A 79 -13.20 6.80 -3.77
CA ARG A 79 -11.79 6.89 -4.16
C ARG A 79 -11.10 5.53 -4.26
N CYS A 80 -10.14 5.44 -5.17
CA CYS A 80 -9.08 4.45 -5.11
C CYS A 80 -7.71 5.07 -5.44
N GLY A 81 -6.65 4.33 -5.19
CA GLY A 81 -5.29 4.76 -5.52
C GLY A 81 -4.21 3.91 -4.86
N LEU A 82 -2.95 4.23 -5.16
CA LEU A 82 -1.82 3.65 -4.45
C LEU A 82 -1.79 4.17 -3.02
N HIS A 83 -1.25 3.35 -2.12
CA HIS A 83 -0.74 3.82 -0.84
C HIS A 83 0.72 3.42 -0.66
N LEU A 84 1.44 4.27 0.06
CA LEU A 84 2.78 4.04 0.57
C LEU A 84 2.89 4.75 1.91
N SER A 85 3.34 4.02 2.92
CA SER A 85 3.59 4.57 4.24
C SER A 85 4.85 3.98 4.83
N VAL A 86 5.55 4.83 5.58
CA VAL A 86 6.72 4.47 6.36
C VAL A 86 6.40 4.77 7.81
N SER A 87 6.65 3.82 8.70
CA SER A 87 6.39 3.98 10.12
C SER A 87 7.56 3.57 10.98
N THR A 88 7.73 4.30 12.09
CA THR A 88 8.50 3.83 13.24
C THR A 88 7.69 2.76 13.98
N ARG A 89 8.14 2.35 15.17
CA ARG A 89 7.35 1.47 16.06
C ARG A 89 6.05 2.12 16.53
N SER A 90 6.03 3.44 16.64
CA SER A 90 4.98 4.14 17.39
C SER A 90 3.99 4.87 16.48
N TYR A 91 4.42 5.33 15.30
CA TYR A 91 3.56 6.08 14.38
C TYR A 91 4.10 6.10 12.94
N PRO A 92 3.24 6.33 11.93
CA PRO A 92 3.66 6.65 10.57
C PRO A 92 4.41 7.98 10.53
N THR A 93 5.62 7.99 9.96
CA THR A 93 6.41 9.21 9.76
C THR A 93 6.09 9.87 8.42
N GLU A 94 5.87 9.06 7.40
CA GLU A 94 5.68 9.52 6.02
C GLU A 94 4.55 8.70 5.40
N ARG A 95 3.69 9.34 4.61
CA ARG A 95 2.55 8.67 3.99
C ARG A 95 2.08 9.40 2.75
N ASP A 96 1.74 8.63 1.74
CA ASP A 96 0.91 9.06 0.63
C ASP A 96 -0.07 7.94 0.29
N ASP A 97 -1.37 8.22 0.38
CA ASP A 97 -2.46 7.31 0.03
C ASP A 97 -3.31 7.84 -1.12
N MET A 98 -2.76 8.82 -1.86
CA MET A 98 -3.42 9.54 -2.94
C MET A 98 -4.76 10.19 -2.55
N SER A 99 -5.08 10.36 -1.26
CA SER A 99 -6.35 10.96 -0.81
C SER A 99 -6.56 12.40 -1.29
N ASN A 100 -5.47 13.13 -1.59
CA ASN A 100 -5.53 14.47 -2.19
C ASN A 100 -5.64 14.49 -3.72
N ARG A 101 -5.49 13.33 -4.37
CA ARG A 101 -5.58 13.14 -5.83
C ARG A 101 -6.18 11.76 -6.17
N PRO A 102 -7.37 11.44 -5.63
CA PRO A 102 -7.92 10.11 -5.76
C PRO A 102 -8.32 9.79 -7.19
N LEU A 103 -8.26 8.52 -7.57
CA LEU A 103 -8.95 8.03 -8.77
C LEU A 103 -10.44 7.84 -8.44
N LYS A 104 -11.30 8.18 -9.40
CA LYS A 104 -12.75 8.00 -9.35
C LYS A 104 -13.28 7.55 -10.70
N GLY A 105 -14.46 6.94 -10.71
CA GLY A 105 -15.14 6.43 -11.88
C GLY A 105 -14.43 5.22 -12.50
N THR A 106 -14.49 5.16 -13.83
CA THR A 106 -13.93 4.08 -14.62
C THR A 106 -12.75 4.59 -15.43
N THR A 107 -11.60 3.93 -15.30
CA THR A 107 -10.38 4.27 -16.04
C THR A 107 -9.75 3.00 -16.59
N ASP A 108 -9.12 3.10 -17.76
CA ASP A 108 -8.23 2.03 -18.21
C ASP A 108 -6.90 2.04 -17.45
N TRP A 109 -6.09 0.99 -17.66
CA TRP A 109 -4.76 0.86 -17.05
C TRP A 109 -3.92 2.11 -17.23
N GLN A 110 -3.50 2.70 -16.11
CA GLN A 110 -2.61 3.84 -16.06
C GLN A 110 -1.55 3.62 -14.99
N GLN A 111 -0.33 4.09 -15.24
CA GLN A 111 0.74 4.00 -14.26
C GLN A 111 0.62 5.15 -13.25
N PHE A 112 0.74 4.82 -11.97
CA PHE A 112 0.80 5.80 -10.88
C PHE A 112 2.06 5.59 -10.06
N SER A 113 2.45 6.65 -9.33
CA SER A 113 3.56 6.60 -8.40
C SER A 113 3.31 7.43 -7.15
N VAL A 114 3.83 6.93 -6.03
CA VAL A 114 3.91 7.63 -4.74
C VAL A 114 5.36 7.56 -4.24
N VAL A 115 5.87 8.68 -3.71
CA VAL A 115 7.28 8.86 -3.35
C VAL A 115 7.36 9.40 -1.93
N VAL A 116 8.09 8.71 -1.05
CA VAL A 116 8.29 9.14 0.34
C VAL A 116 9.74 8.97 0.76
N ASN A 117 10.16 9.74 1.76
CA ASN A 117 11.44 9.53 2.42
C ASN A 117 11.31 8.40 3.46
N VAL A 118 12.41 7.74 3.78
CA VAL A 118 12.47 6.73 4.85
C VAL A 118 13.44 7.24 5.90
N SER A 119 12.93 7.63 7.07
CA SER A 119 13.77 8.14 8.16
C SER A 119 14.62 7.03 8.79
N LYS A 120 15.77 7.39 9.40
CA LYS A 120 16.67 6.45 10.10
C LYS A 120 15.98 5.51 11.11
N ASP A 121 14.90 5.96 11.74
CA ASP A 121 14.22 5.21 12.81
C ASP A 121 13.03 4.37 12.28
N SER A 122 12.82 4.40 10.96
CA SER A 122 11.77 3.65 10.29
C SER A 122 11.99 2.15 10.43
N ARG A 123 10.90 1.42 10.64
CA ARG A 123 10.91 -0.04 10.84
C ARG A 123 10.06 -0.79 9.84
N ARG A 124 9.03 -0.14 9.30
CA ARG A 124 8.10 -0.77 8.37
C ARG A 124 7.82 0.13 7.19
N ILE A 125 7.80 -0.48 6.02
CA ILE A 125 7.25 0.10 4.80
C ILE A 125 6.00 -0.71 4.46
N ASN A 126 4.89 -0.03 4.23
CA ASN A 126 3.64 -0.63 3.77
C ASN A 126 3.20 0.05 2.48
N TYR A 127 2.94 -0.73 1.44
CA TYR A 127 2.58 -0.22 0.12
C TYR A 127 1.59 -1.14 -0.59
N GLY A 128 0.80 -0.58 -1.51
CA GLY A 128 -0.19 -1.32 -2.27
C GLY A 128 -1.28 -0.43 -2.87
N VAL A 129 -2.49 -0.97 -2.96
CA VAL A 129 -3.69 -0.25 -3.46
C VAL A 129 -4.77 -0.21 -2.40
N ILE A 130 -5.51 0.89 -2.35
CA ILE A 130 -6.67 1.10 -1.47
C ILE A 130 -7.92 1.41 -2.30
N LEU A 131 -9.07 0.90 -1.85
CA LEU A 131 -10.40 1.23 -2.36
C LEU A 131 -11.27 1.69 -1.18
N ALA A 132 -11.95 2.82 -1.35
CA ALA A 132 -12.99 3.29 -0.45
C ALA A 132 -14.27 3.52 -1.25
N GLY A 133 -15.40 3.14 -0.65
CA GLY A 133 -16.71 3.15 -1.26
C GLY A 133 -16.89 2.10 -2.37
N PRO A 134 -18.07 2.14 -3.04
CA PRO A 134 -18.39 1.21 -4.12
C PRO A 134 -17.41 1.30 -5.29
N GLY A 135 -17.10 0.14 -5.89
CA GLY A 135 -16.31 0.03 -7.11
C GLY A 135 -15.38 -1.18 -7.18
N THR A 136 -14.54 -1.21 -8.20
CA THR A 136 -13.49 -2.21 -8.39
C THR A 136 -12.17 -1.53 -8.77
N VAL A 137 -11.06 -2.02 -8.22
CA VAL A 137 -9.71 -1.60 -8.59
C VAL A 137 -8.84 -2.84 -8.83
N TRP A 138 -8.03 -2.78 -9.89
CA TRP A 138 -6.99 -3.78 -10.17
C TRP A 138 -5.63 -3.12 -10.06
N ILE A 139 -4.65 -3.88 -9.57
CA ILE A 139 -3.24 -3.49 -9.50
C ILE A 139 -2.37 -4.56 -10.17
N ASP A 140 -1.39 -4.12 -10.95
CA ASP A 140 -0.46 -4.99 -11.66
C ASP A 140 0.89 -4.28 -11.92
N ALA A 141 1.93 -5.03 -12.26
CA ALA A 141 3.27 -4.56 -12.60
C ALA A 141 3.82 -3.56 -11.58
N ALA A 142 3.74 -3.93 -10.30
CA ALA A 142 4.20 -3.09 -9.21
C ALA A 142 5.73 -3.08 -9.13
N ALA A 143 6.29 -1.99 -8.58
CA ALA A 143 7.71 -1.88 -8.29
C ALA A 143 7.93 -0.97 -7.08
N LEU A 144 8.94 -1.32 -6.28
CA LEU A 144 9.43 -0.49 -5.19
C LEU A 144 10.92 -0.24 -5.42
N GLU A 145 11.27 1.03 -5.62
CA GLU A 145 12.61 1.44 -6.06
C GLU A 145 13.18 2.50 -5.12
N VAL A 146 14.50 2.48 -4.94
CA VAL A 146 15.23 3.62 -4.36
C VAL A 146 15.44 4.66 -5.46
N VAL A 147 15.13 5.92 -5.17
CA VAL A 147 15.30 7.04 -6.10
C VAL A 147 16.17 8.13 -5.48
N GLY A 148 16.73 9.00 -6.32
CA GLY A 148 17.52 10.14 -5.89
C GLY A 148 16.68 11.31 -5.39
N ASP A 149 17.35 12.32 -4.83
CA ASP A 149 16.72 13.55 -4.33
C ASP A 149 16.15 14.45 -5.45
N ASP A 150 16.52 14.18 -6.70
CA ASP A 150 15.97 14.80 -7.91
C ASP A 150 14.50 14.42 -8.17
N VAL A 151 14.04 13.29 -7.62
CA VAL A 151 12.64 12.86 -7.69
C VAL A 151 11.86 13.47 -6.53
N ALA A 152 10.94 14.41 -6.80
CA ALA A 152 10.15 15.07 -5.77
C ALA A 152 9.33 14.11 -4.89
N SER A 153 9.28 14.38 -3.59
CA SER A 153 8.42 13.65 -2.65
C SER A 153 6.96 14.00 -2.89
N THR A 154 6.09 13.00 -2.81
CA THR A 154 4.64 13.17 -2.86
C THR A 154 3.99 13.01 -1.49
N ASN A 155 4.79 12.92 -0.42
CA ASN A 155 4.30 12.79 0.95
C ASN A 155 3.22 13.84 1.26
N ILE A 156 2.09 13.38 1.78
CA ILE A 156 0.95 14.23 2.16
C ILE A 156 0.80 14.33 3.69
N SER A 157 1.66 13.65 4.47
CA SER A 157 1.69 13.84 5.91
C SER A 157 2.16 15.27 6.23
N GLN A 158 1.30 16.04 6.89
CA GLN A 158 1.63 17.42 7.32
C GLN A 158 2.52 17.45 8.56
N THR A 159 2.91 16.30 9.08
CA THR A 159 3.55 16.18 10.38
C THR A 159 5.07 16.34 10.28
N LYS A 160 5.53 17.58 10.39
CA LYS A 160 6.91 17.89 10.83
C LYS A 160 7.04 17.51 12.31
N PHE A 161 7.35 16.25 12.62
CA PHE A 161 7.66 15.88 14.00
C PHE A 161 9.10 16.29 14.33
N ALA A 162 9.25 17.39 15.07
CA ALA A 162 10.42 17.59 15.90
C ALA A 162 10.55 16.37 16.84
N SER A 163 11.76 15.81 16.92
CA SER A 163 12.11 14.65 17.73
C SER A 163 11.50 14.74 19.13
N ARG A 164 10.50 13.90 19.43
CA ARG A 164 10.09 13.63 20.80
C ARG A 164 10.42 12.18 21.12
N ASP A 165 11.47 12.02 21.93
CA ASP A 165 11.70 10.82 22.72
C ASP A 165 10.45 10.56 23.56
N SER A 166 9.80 9.43 23.30
CA SER A 166 8.67 8.97 24.10
C SER A 166 8.96 7.52 24.50
N GLY A 167 9.62 7.37 25.65
CA GLY A 167 9.79 6.09 26.33
C GLY A 167 8.45 5.56 26.82
N GLY A 168 7.81 4.72 26.00
CA GLY A 168 6.67 3.88 26.38
C GLY A 168 7.06 2.41 26.30
N ASP A 169 6.75 1.65 27.34
CA ASP A 169 6.96 0.20 27.39
C ASP A 169 6.20 -0.51 26.26
N ASN A 170 6.93 -1.25 25.43
CA ASN A 170 6.51 -1.69 24.10
C ASN A 170 6.72 -3.20 23.88
N SER A 171 6.64 -3.97 24.96
CA SER A 171 6.92 -5.41 24.98
C SER A 171 6.07 -6.25 24.01
N LYS A 172 4.83 -5.84 23.70
CA LYS A 172 3.96 -6.56 22.72
C LYS A 172 4.20 -6.19 21.26
N ALA A 173 4.67 -4.99 20.96
CA ALA A 173 5.08 -4.62 19.59
C ALA A 173 6.39 -5.28 19.16
N ASN A 174 7.15 -5.81 20.13
CA ASN A 174 8.45 -6.45 19.91
C ASN A 174 8.34 -7.81 19.20
N GLU A 175 7.19 -8.48 19.27
CA GLU A 175 6.99 -9.81 18.68
C GLU A 175 6.62 -9.72 17.18
N VAL A 176 5.91 -8.67 16.77
CA VAL A 176 5.48 -8.46 15.36
C VAL A 176 6.61 -7.91 14.47
N LEU A 177 7.61 -7.25 15.05
CA LEU A 177 8.72 -6.65 14.28
C LEU A 177 9.85 -7.63 13.94
N GLN A 178 9.86 -8.84 14.52
CA GLN A 178 10.91 -9.84 14.25
C GLN A 178 10.65 -10.69 12.99
N THR A 179 9.57 -10.45 12.23
CA THR A 179 9.09 -11.38 11.17
C THR A 179 8.75 -10.75 9.81
N LEU A 180 8.97 -9.44 9.60
CA LEU A 180 8.71 -8.85 8.28
C LEU A 180 9.77 -9.27 7.24
N PRO A 181 9.39 -9.55 5.98
CA PRO A 181 10.33 -9.74 4.89
C PRO A 181 11.25 -8.52 4.72
N LYS A 182 12.52 -8.75 4.35
CA LYS A 182 13.50 -7.67 4.14
C LYS A 182 13.44 -7.00 2.77
N SER A 183 12.68 -7.59 1.85
CA SER A 183 12.58 -7.16 0.46
C SER A 183 11.17 -7.44 -0.08
N PRO A 184 10.71 -6.66 -1.07
CA PRO A 184 9.50 -6.96 -1.82
C PRO A 184 9.56 -8.33 -2.46
N MET A 185 8.41 -8.97 -2.67
CA MET A 185 8.31 -10.24 -3.39
C MET A 185 7.14 -10.23 -4.36
N ASN A 186 7.18 -11.00 -5.45
CA ASN A 186 6.00 -11.21 -6.30
C ASN A 186 5.30 -9.92 -6.79
N MET A 187 6.09 -8.94 -7.23
CA MET A 187 5.61 -7.59 -7.55
C MET A 187 4.81 -7.52 -8.87
N ASP A 188 4.95 -8.55 -9.70
CA ASP A 188 4.17 -8.80 -10.91
C ASP A 188 2.97 -9.72 -10.67
N PHE A 189 2.74 -10.16 -9.43
CA PHE A 189 1.68 -11.07 -9.05
C PHE A 189 1.75 -12.48 -9.68
N GLU A 190 2.85 -12.88 -10.32
CA GLU A 190 2.91 -14.13 -11.11
C GLU A 190 3.28 -15.40 -10.33
N ARG A 191 3.84 -15.27 -9.12
CA ARG A 191 4.28 -16.43 -8.32
C ARG A 191 3.15 -16.96 -7.46
N THR A 192 2.80 -18.24 -7.64
CA THR A 192 1.83 -19.00 -6.83
C THR A 192 2.53 -19.87 -5.81
#